data_AF-A0A1G2MJV3-F1
#
_entry.id   AF-A0A1G2MJV3-F1
#
_cell.length_a   1.000
_cell.length_b   1.000
_cell.length_c   1.000
_cell.angle_alpha   90.00
_cell.angle_beta   90.00
_cell.angle_gamma   90.00
#
_symmetry.space_group_name_H-M   'P 1'
#
loop_
_entity.id
_entity.type
_entity.pdbx_description
1 polymer ?
#
loop_
_entity_poly.entity_id
_entity_poly.type
_entity_poly.pdbx_seq_one_letter_code
_entity_poly.pdbx_strand_id
1 'polypeptide(L)'
;MSTRRRIRRAKPYVMPEVLSKRDGFTLIEVLVVIGIIAILAAIVLVAVNPARQFKLARDSQRTSNVNALLNAVHQNMAEHRGTLVCEGVVRDIPATATEVKSTSPSGGPGDIAQCLVPDYLSSLPFDPSMAGAHFTDITDYSTGYELWRDSSGRITASSTGELSPSISVTR
;
A
#
# COMPACT_ATOMS: atom_id res chain seq x y z
N MET A 1 74.46 72.67 -18.11
CA MET A 1 74.49 72.09 -16.76
C MET A 1 73.13 71.44 -16.47
N SER A 2 72.99 70.12 -16.67
CA SER A 2 71.78 69.40 -16.21
C SER A 2 72.10 67.90 -16.06
N THR A 3 72.10 67.47 -14.81
CA THR A 3 72.49 66.16 -14.31
C THR A 3 71.47 65.07 -14.64
N ARG A 4 71.89 64.01 -15.33
CA ARG A 4 71.08 62.80 -15.55
C ARG A 4 71.01 61.96 -14.25
N ARG A 5 69.87 62.00 -13.56
CA ARG A 5 69.54 61.03 -12.49
C ARG A 5 69.27 59.65 -13.10
N ARG A 6 70.06 58.65 -12.74
CA ARG A 6 69.81 57.23 -13.04
C ARG A 6 68.66 56.72 -12.17
N ILE A 7 67.55 56.33 -12.79
CA ILE A 7 66.46 55.58 -12.15
C ILE A 7 66.88 54.11 -12.12
N ARG A 8 67.04 53.53 -10.92
CA ARG A 8 67.26 52.09 -10.74
C ARG A 8 65.92 51.37 -10.93
N ARG A 9 65.82 50.52 -11.96
CA ARG A 9 64.64 49.65 -12.18
C ARG A 9 64.53 48.64 -11.04
N ALA A 10 63.36 48.55 -10.42
CA ALA A 10 63.04 47.50 -9.45
C ALA A 10 62.89 46.15 -10.15
N LYS A 11 63.33 45.07 -9.49
CA LYS A 11 63.22 43.69 -9.97
C LYS A 11 61.77 43.20 -9.78
N PRO A 12 61.16 42.52 -10.78
CA PRO A 12 59.79 42.02 -10.65
C PRO A 12 59.72 40.87 -9.64
N TYR A 13 58.67 40.86 -8.81
CA TYR A 13 58.38 39.79 -7.86
C TYR A 13 57.58 38.69 -8.58
N VAL A 14 58.14 37.49 -8.67
CA VAL A 14 57.49 36.32 -9.29
C VAL A 14 56.72 35.58 -8.21
N MET A 15 55.40 35.43 -8.36
CA MET A 15 54.59 34.64 -7.43
C MET A 15 54.76 33.15 -7.78
N PRO A 16 55.08 32.28 -6.80
CA PRO A 16 55.12 30.85 -7.04
C PRO A 16 53.70 30.32 -7.31
N GLU A 17 53.52 29.61 -8.43
CA GLU A 17 52.33 28.82 -8.68
C GLU A 17 52.24 27.71 -7.64
N VAL A 18 51.20 27.76 -6.81
CA VAL A 18 50.91 26.70 -5.84
C VAL A 18 50.25 25.55 -6.60
N LEU A 19 51.04 24.56 -7.00
CA LEU A 19 50.56 23.30 -7.60
C LEU A 19 49.69 22.54 -6.60
N SER A 20 48.37 22.66 -6.74
CA SER A 20 47.40 21.85 -6.00
C SER A 20 47.53 20.38 -6.44
N LYS A 21 48.04 19.54 -5.53
CA LYS A 21 48.17 18.10 -5.74
C LYS A 21 46.77 17.49 -5.67
N ARG A 22 46.23 17.09 -6.82
CA ARG A 22 44.98 16.33 -6.91
C ARG A 22 45.33 14.87 -6.65
N ASP A 23 45.05 14.41 -5.44
CA ASP A 23 45.15 12.98 -5.13
C ASP A 23 44.02 12.24 -5.83
N GLY A 24 44.37 11.20 -6.60
CA GLY A 24 43.43 10.33 -7.29
C GLY A 24 43.19 9.06 -6.48
N PHE A 25 41.98 8.50 -6.60
CA PHE A 25 41.65 7.21 -5.98
C PHE A 25 42.52 6.09 -6.55
N THR A 26 42.95 5.20 -5.66
CA THR A 26 43.66 3.98 -6.06
C THR A 26 42.69 2.92 -6.58
N LEU A 27 43.13 2.06 -7.50
CA LEU A 27 42.31 0.91 -7.96
C LEU A 27 41.92 -0.01 -6.81
N ILE A 28 42.81 -0.17 -5.82
CA ILE A 28 42.56 -1.00 -4.64
C ILE A 28 41.47 -0.41 -3.74
N GLU A 29 41.41 0.92 -3.58
CA GLU A 29 40.31 1.57 -2.83
C GLU A 29 38.96 1.26 -3.47
N VAL A 30 38.85 1.42 -4.79
CA VAL A 30 37.57 1.17 -5.49
C VAL A 30 37.19 -0.31 -5.39
N LEU A 31 38.15 -1.22 -5.53
CA LEU A 31 37.91 -2.66 -5.45
C LEU A 31 37.42 -3.11 -4.06
N VAL A 32 38.02 -2.58 -3.00
CA VAL A 32 37.59 -2.89 -1.63
C VAL A 32 36.19 -2.32 -1.36
N VAL A 33 35.90 -1.11 -1.84
CA VAL A 33 34.59 -0.46 -1.64
C VAL A 33 33.46 -1.25 -2.30
N ILE A 34 33.62 -1.67 -3.56
CA ILE A 34 32.58 -2.48 -4.21
C ILE A 34 32.40 -3.83 -3.51
N GLY A 35 33.48 -4.42 -2.97
CA GLY A 35 33.42 -5.65 -2.17
C GLY A 35 32.60 -5.46 -0.90
N ILE A 36 32.84 -4.38 -0.17
CA ILE A 36 32.09 -4.04 1.05
C ILE A 36 30.61 -3.77 0.72
N ILE A 37 30.32 -3.00 -0.34
CA ILE A 37 28.94 -2.72 -0.78
C ILE A 37 28.20 -4.02 -1.11
N ALA A 38 28.85 -4.96 -1.81
CA ALA A 38 28.24 -6.25 -2.16
C ALA A 38 27.88 -7.08 -0.92
N ILE A 39 28.77 -7.13 0.08
CA ILE A 39 28.53 -7.84 1.34
C ILE A 39 27.39 -7.19 2.12
N LEU A 40 27.41 -5.86 2.27
CA LEU A 40 26.36 -5.13 2.99
C LEU A 40 24.99 -5.29 2.30
N ALA A 41 24.94 -5.19 0.97
CA ALA A 41 23.70 -5.39 0.21
C ALA A 41 23.10 -6.79 0.41
N ALA A 42 23.95 -7.84 0.42
CA ALA A 42 23.51 -9.21 0.67
C ALA A 42 22.91 -9.38 2.09
N ILE A 43 23.56 -8.81 3.10
CA ILE A 43 23.08 -8.85 4.50
C ILE A 43 21.73 -8.15 4.61
N VAL A 44 21.58 -6.96 4.02
CA VAL A 44 20.33 -6.17 4.07
C VAL A 44 19.17 -6.93 3.43
N LEU A 45 19.39 -7.59 2.29
CA LEU A 45 18.33 -8.33 1.59
C LEU A 45 17.80 -9.49 2.44
N VAL A 46 18.69 -10.25 3.08
CA VAL A 46 18.31 -11.34 3.99
C VAL A 46 17.55 -10.80 5.20
N ALA A 47 17.99 -9.65 5.75
CA ALA A 47 17.38 -9.04 6.93
C ALA A 47 15.96 -8.50 6.67
N VAL A 48 15.71 -7.89 5.50
CA VAL A 48 14.41 -7.24 5.20
C VAL A 48 13.30 -8.26 4.90
N ASN A 49 13.64 -9.44 4.38
CA ASN A 49 12.68 -10.46 3.94
C ASN A 49 11.55 -9.86 3.08
N PRO A 50 11.83 -9.47 1.83
CA PRO A 50 10.88 -8.77 0.96
C PRO A 50 9.56 -9.55 0.78
N ALA A 51 9.62 -10.89 0.76
CA ALA A 51 8.43 -11.73 0.69
C ALA A 51 7.47 -11.47 1.86
N ARG A 52 7.98 -11.34 3.09
CA ARG A 52 7.17 -11.00 4.26
C ARG A 52 6.59 -9.59 4.17
N GLN A 53 7.34 -8.62 3.65
CA GLN A 53 6.87 -7.23 3.48
C GLN A 53 5.69 -7.14 2.49
N PHE A 54 5.73 -7.89 1.38
CA PHE A 54 4.61 -7.94 0.45
C PHE A 54 3.35 -8.55 1.09
N LYS A 55 3.49 -9.59 1.91
CA LYS A 55 2.37 -10.18 2.66
C LYS A 55 1.78 -9.18 3.67
N LEU A 56 2.63 -8.46 4.40
CA LEU A 56 2.20 -7.39 5.33
C LEU A 56 1.40 -6.30 4.61
N ALA A 57 1.87 -5.86 3.43
CA ALA A 57 1.18 -4.85 2.64
C ALA A 57 -0.21 -5.33 2.18
N ARG A 58 -0.33 -6.59 1.73
CA ARG A 58 -1.63 -7.16 1.34
C ARG A 58 -2.57 -7.35 2.52
N ASP A 59 -2.08 -7.82 3.67
CA ASP A 59 -2.90 -7.93 4.90
C ASP A 59 -3.36 -6.55 5.41
N SER A 60 -2.53 -5.52 5.28
CA SER A 60 -2.94 -4.14 5.55
C SER A 60 -4.02 -3.66 4.58
N GLN A 61 -3.90 -3.95 3.28
CA GLN A 61 -4.94 -3.66 2.30
C GLN A 61 -6.25 -4.40 2.62
N ARG A 62 -6.19 -5.70 2.95
CA ARG A 62 -7.36 -6.49 3.39
C ARG A 62 -8.05 -5.85 4.58
N THR A 63 -7.28 -5.42 5.58
CA THR A 63 -7.81 -4.73 6.78
C THR A 63 -8.55 -3.45 6.38
N SER A 64 -7.98 -2.64 5.49
CA SER A 64 -8.65 -1.44 4.98
C SER A 64 -9.93 -1.79 4.20
N ASN A 65 -9.87 -2.82 3.37
CA ASN A 65 -10.98 -3.26 2.53
C ASN A 65 -12.17 -3.77 3.37
N VAL A 66 -11.94 -4.64 4.36
CA VAL A 66 -13.03 -5.11 5.25
C VAL A 66 -13.61 -3.98 6.11
N ASN A 67 -12.79 -3.01 6.51
CA ASN A 67 -13.27 -1.81 7.19
C ASN A 67 -14.15 -0.94 6.30
N ALA A 68 -13.75 -0.72 5.04
CA ALA A 68 -14.50 0.06 4.07
C ALA A 68 -15.84 -0.61 3.75
N LEU A 69 -15.84 -1.92 3.52
CA LEU A 69 -17.04 -2.72 3.31
C LEU A 69 -18.00 -2.60 4.50
N LEU A 70 -17.51 -2.82 5.72
CA LEU A 70 -18.33 -2.75 6.92
C LEU A 70 -18.85 -1.32 7.15
N ASN A 71 -18.03 -0.29 6.94
CA ASN A 71 -18.48 1.11 7.03
C ASN A 71 -19.64 1.40 6.08
N ALA A 72 -19.56 0.95 4.82
CA ALA A 72 -20.61 1.15 3.83
C ALA A 72 -21.92 0.44 4.23
N VAL A 73 -21.81 -0.80 4.71
CA VAL A 73 -22.96 -1.55 5.25
C VAL A 73 -23.62 -0.80 6.41
N HIS A 74 -22.84 -0.30 7.36
CA HIS A 74 -23.38 0.45 8.49
C HIS A 74 -23.97 1.81 8.09
N GLN A 75 -23.40 2.49 7.10
CA GLN A 75 -23.97 3.74 6.58
C GLN A 75 -25.35 3.50 5.96
N ASN A 76 -25.47 2.49 5.09
CA ASN A 76 -26.75 2.10 4.52
C ASN A 76 -27.77 1.76 5.63
N MET A 77 -27.37 0.94 6.60
CA MET A 77 -28.26 0.58 7.70
C MET A 77 -28.65 1.76 8.59
N ALA A 78 -27.76 2.72 8.80
CA ALA A 78 -28.05 3.93 9.58
C ALA A 78 -29.15 4.77 8.92
N GLU A 79 -29.14 4.87 7.59
CA GLU A 79 -30.18 5.56 6.82
C GLU A 79 -31.50 4.78 6.80
N HIS A 80 -31.42 3.45 6.86
CA HIS A 80 -32.58 2.55 6.72
C HIS A 80 -32.99 1.87 8.04
N ARG A 81 -32.93 2.60 9.16
CA ARG A 81 -33.45 2.19 10.48
C ARG A 81 -32.92 0.83 10.97
N GLY A 82 -31.66 0.53 10.69
CA GLY A 82 -31.00 -0.72 11.09
C GLY A 82 -31.24 -1.91 10.17
N THR A 83 -31.84 -1.70 8.99
CA THR A 83 -32.00 -2.73 7.95
C THR A 83 -31.10 -2.42 6.76
N LEU A 84 -30.52 -3.43 6.12
CA LEU A 84 -29.74 -3.23 4.89
C LEU A 84 -30.73 -3.19 3.73
N VAL A 85 -30.68 -2.13 2.91
CA VAL A 85 -31.62 -1.92 1.80
C VAL A 85 -30.86 -1.81 0.49
N CYS A 86 -31.34 -2.51 -0.54
CA CYS A 86 -30.76 -2.58 -1.87
C CYS A 86 -31.87 -2.26 -2.87
N GLU A 87 -31.75 -1.12 -3.56
CA GLU A 87 -32.79 -0.65 -4.50
C GLU A 87 -34.21 -0.62 -3.89
N GLY A 88 -34.32 -0.28 -2.59
CA GLY A 88 -35.60 -0.23 -1.87
C GLY A 88 -36.09 -1.58 -1.31
N VAL A 89 -35.38 -2.67 -1.57
CA VAL A 89 -35.69 -4.01 -1.03
C VAL A 89 -34.81 -4.29 0.19
N VAL A 90 -35.42 -4.73 1.29
CA VAL A 90 -34.69 -5.15 2.49
C VAL A 90 -33.93 -6.45 2.18
N ARG A 91 -32.64 -6.46 2.49
CA ARG A 91 -31.76 -7.61 2.37
C ARG A 91 -31.19 -7.98 3.72
N ASP A 92 -31.31 -9.24 4.10
CA ASP A 92 -30.71 -9.73 5.33
C ASP A 92 -29.22 -10.00 5.15
N ILE A 93 -28.45 -9.66 6.18
CA ILE A 93 -27.06 -10.10 6.29
C ILE A 93 -27.09 -11.55 6.77
N PRO A 94 -26.37 -12.47 6.10
CA PRO A 94 -26.40 -13.87 6.44
C PRO A 94 -25.91 -14.13 7.88
N ALA A 95 -26.50 -15.13 8.53
CA ALA A 95 -26.12 -15.52 9.89
C ALA A 95 -24.78 -16.28 9.95
N THR A 96 -24.31 -16.77 8.80
CA THR A 96 -23.06 -17.52 8.62
C THR A 96 -22.11 -16.74 7.74
N ALA A 97 -20.80 -16.89 7.98
CA ALA A 97 -19.77 -16.31 7.12
C ALA A 97 -20.04 -16.67 5.66
N THR A 98 -20.33 -15.65 4.87
CA THR A 98 -20.73 -15.79 3.46
C THR A 98 -19.91 -14.83 2.63
N GLU A 99 -19.31 -15.36 1.57
CA GLU A 99 -18.55 -14.57 0.61
C GLU A 99 -19.43 -13.48 -0.02
N VAL A 100 -18.90 -12.25 -0.09
CA VAL A 100 -19.54 -11.14 -0.77
C VAL A 100 -19.23 -11.22 -2.26
N LYS A 101 -20.21 -11.69 -3.03
CA LYS A 101 -20.12 -11.90 -4.48
C LYS A 101 -21.50 -11.82 -5.15
N SER A 102 -21.52 -11.61 -6.46
CA SER A 102 -22.76 -11.67 -7.22
C SER A 102 -23.33 -13.08 -7.22
N THR A 103 -24.66 -13.17 -7.24
CA THR A 103 -25.40 -14.43 -7.37
C THR A 103 -26.34 -14.37 -8.57
N SER A 104 -26.70 -15.54 -9.11
CA SER A 104 -27.71 -15.67 -10.16
C SER A 104 -28.81 -16.65 -9.69
N PRO A 105 -30.06 -16.19 -9.52
CA PRO A 105 -30.53 -14.80 -9.67
C PRO A 105 -29.91 -13.85 -8.62
N SER A 106 -29.88 -12.55 -8.94
CA SER A 106 -29.49 -11.49 -8.00
C SER A 106 -30.41 -11.50 -6.79
N GLY A 107 -29.91 -11.18 -5.61
CA GLY A 107 -30.70 -11.30 -4.38
C GLY A 107 -30.19 -12.31 -3.37
N GLY A 108 -29.15 -13.08 -3.70
CA GLY A 108 -28.63 -14.13 -2.83
C GLY A 108 -27.94 -13.60 -1.56
N PRO A 109 -27.72 -14.47 -0.57
CA PRO A 109 -26.89 -14.16 0.59
C PRO A 109 -25.48 -13.73 0.14
N GLY A 110 -25.01 -12.59 0.62
CA GLY A 110 -23.69 -12.03 0.23
C GLY A 110 -23.70 -11.15 -1.02
N ASP A 111 -24.78 -11.14 -1.80
CA ASP A 111 -24.88 -10.30 -3.01
C ASP A 111 -25.28 -8.85 -2.66
N ILE A 112 -24.36 -8.08 -2.10
CA ILE A 112 -24.65 -6.76 -1.52
C ILE A 112 -24.14 -5.57 -2.34
N ALA A 113 -23.59 -5.78 -3.53
CA ALA A 113 -23.09 -4.67 -4.36
C ALA A 113 -24.16 -3.62 -4.66
N GLN A 114 -25.38 -4.05 -5.01
CA GLN A 114 -26.53 -3.16 -5.26
C GLN A 114 -26.97 -2.35 -4.04
N CYS A 115 -26.56 -2.75 -2.83
CA CYS A 115 -26.91 -2.05 -1.60
C CYS A 115 -25.89 -0.94 -1.29
N LEU A 116 -24.68 -1.04 -1.84
CA LEU A 116 -23.52 -0.24 -1.42
C LEU A 116 -22.98 0.65 -2.55
N VAL A 117 -23.05 0.18 -3.79
CA VAL A 117 -22.51 0.86 -4.97
C VAL A 117 -23.67 1.37 -5.83
N PRO A 118 -23.66 2.64 -6.27
CA PRO A 118 -22.59 3.65 -6.10
C PRO A 118 -22.71 4.54 -4.85
N ASP A 119 -23.77 4.41 -4.05
CA ASP A 119 -24.17 5.42 -3.07
C ASP A 119 -23.20 5.56 -1.87
N TYR A 120 -22.62 4.44 -1.40
CA TYR A 120 -21.74 4.40 -0.22
C TYR A 120 -20.29 4.05 -0.57
N LEU A 121 -20.07 3.42 -1.73
CA LEU A 121 -18.78 3.07 -2.29
C LEU A 121 -18.80 3.27 -3.81
N SER A 122 -17.69 3.75 -4.38
CA SER A 122 -17.53 3.84 -5.84
C SER A 122 -17.37 2.47 -6.51
N SER A 123 -16.83 1.49 -5.79
CA SER A 123 -16.63 0.11 -6.22
C SER A 123 -16.44 -0.78 -4.99
N LEU A 124 -16.82 -2.05 -5.05
CA LEU A 124 -16.51 -2.95 -3.93
C LEU A 124 -15.01 -3.25 -3.90
N PRO A 125 -14.37 -3.16 -2.72
CA PRO A 125 -13.01 -3.65 -2.57
C PRO A 125 -12.99 -5.17 -2.67
N PHE A 126 -11.91 -5.72 -3.20
CA PHE A 126 -11.70 -7.17 -3.34
C PHE A 126 -10.29 -7.58 -2.92
N ASP A 127 -10.10 -8.86 -2.63
CA ASP A 127 -8.83 -9.42 -2.18
C ASP A 127 -7.79 -9.39 -3.31
N PRO A 128 -6.62 -8.74 -3.11
CA PRO A 128 -5.62 -8.55 -4.16
C PRO A 128 -4.86 -9.83 -4.56
N SER A 129 -4.96 -10.92 -3.80
CA SER A 129 -4.27 -12.17 -4.12
C SER A 129 -5.17 -13.40 -4.18
N MET A 130 -6.46 -13.26 -3.90
CA MET A 130 -7.40 -14.37 -4.08
C MET A 130 -7.63 -14.57 -5.58
N ALA A 131 -7.46 -15.81 -6.05
CA ALA A 131 -7.73 -16.16 -7.43
C ALA A 131 -9.23 -15.98 -7.73
N GLY A 132 -9.56 -15.21 -8.77
CA GLY A 132 -10.94 -14.93 -9.18
C GLY A 132 -11.62 -13.80 -8.41
N ALA A 133 -10.93 -13.15 -7.46
CA ALA A 133 -11.47 -11.94 -6.85
C ALA A 133 -11.41 -10.77 -7.85
N HIS A 134 -12.54 -10.11 -8.05
CA HIS A 134 -12.73 -9.03 -9.01
C HIS A 134 -13.99 -8.21 -8.70
N PHE A 135 -14.07 -7.02 -9.29
CA PHE A 135 -15.30 -6.24 -9.38
C PHE A 135 -15.37 -5.65 -10.78
N THR A 136 -16.26 -6.18 -11.62
CA THR A 136 -16.54 -5.64 -12.96
C THR A 136 -17.67 -4.62 -12.86
N ASP A 137 -18.78 -5.04 -12.24
CA ASP A 137 -19.95 -4.21 -11.95
C ASP A 137 -20.79 -4.84 -10.81
N ILE A 138 -21.98 -4.29 -10.54
CA ILE A 138 -22.90 -4.77 -9.50
C ILE A 138 -23.52 -6.15 -9.79
N THR A 139 -23.32 -6.70 -10.98
CA THR A 139 -23.82 -8.02 -11.41
C THR A 139 -22.70 -9.06 -11.60
N ASP A 140 -21.45 -8.63 -11.75
CA ASP A 140 -20.27 -9.48 -11.88
C ASP A 140 -19.15 -9.03 -10.93
N TYR A 141 -19.10 -9.69 -9.77
CA TYR A 141 -18.07 -9.45 -8.77
C TYR A 141 -17.89 -10.65 -7.84
N SER A 142 -16.67 -10.82 -7.35
CA SER A 142 -16.36 -11.65 -6.20
C SER A 142 -15.29 -10.96 -5.37
N THR A 143 -15.59 -10.59 -4.14
CA THR A 143 -14.64 -9.81 -3.34
C THR A 143 -13.59 -10.68 -2.65
N GLY A 144 -13.85 -11.97 -2.44
CA GLY A 144 -13.03 -12.80 -1.56
C GLY A 144 -13.10 -12.43 -0.08
N TYR A 145 -14.03 -11.55 0.30
CA TYR A 145 -14.32 -11.19 1.68
C TYR A 145 -15.61 -11.82 2.13
N GLU A 146 -15.71 -12.10 3.42
CA GLU A 146 -16.90 -12.70 4.01
C GLU A 146 -17.61 -11.68 4.90
N LEU A 147 -18.93 -11.78 4.96
CA LEU A 147 -19.78 -10.98 5.82
C LEU A 147 -20.77 -11.88 6.55
N TRP A 148 -21.01 -11.61 7.83
CA TRP A 148 -22.10 -12.23 8.58
C TRP A 148 -22.57 -11.37 9.73
N ARG A 149 -23.76 -11.69 10.24
CA ARG A 149 -24.33 -11.11 11.45
C ARG A 149 -24.46 -12.18 12.52
N ASP A 150 -23.98 -11.90 13.73
CA ASP A 150 -24.14 -12.80 14.86
C ASP A 150 -25.52 -12.67 15.53
N SER A 151 -25.81 -13.53 16.51
CA SER A 151 -27.08 -13.50 17.25
C SER A 151 -27.27 -12.25 18.11
N SER A 152 -26.20 -11.49 18.37
CA SER A 152 -26.25 -10.20 19.07
C SER A 152 -26.54 -9.02 18.14
N GLY A 153 -26.66 -9.28 16.83
CA GLY A 153 -26.90 -8.26 15.80
C GLY A 153 -25.64 -7.56 15.32
N ARG A 154 -24.46 -7.94 15.80
CA ARG A 154 -23.18 -7.37 15.36
C ARG A 154 -22.80 -7.94 14.00
N ILE A 155 -22.30 -7.07 13.13
CA ILE A 155 -21.91 -7.44 11.78
C ILE A 155 -20.40 -7.57 11.74
N THR A 156 -19.93 -8.68 11.20
CA THR A 156 -18.50 -8.93 11.02
C THR A 156 -18.19 -9.06 9.55
N ALA A 157 -17.19 -8.32 9.10
CA ALA A 157 -16.53 -8.53 7.82
C ALA A 157 -15.17 -9.19 8.08
N SER A 158 -14.82 -10.21 7.28
CA SER A 158 -13.54 -10.90 7.42
C SER A 158 -12.85 -11.15 6.08
N SER A 159 -11.57 -11.49 6.21
CA SER A 159 -10.73 -11.99 5.12
C SER A 159 -9.73 -13.00 5.68
N THR A 160 -9.21 -13.86 4.80
CA THR A 160 -8.08 -14.74 5.13
C THR A 160 -6.78 -13.99 4.87
N GLY A 161 -6.00 -13.75 5.92
CA GLY A 161 -4.69 -13.11 5.80
C GLY A 161 -3.60 -14.09 5.38
N GLU A 162 -2.47 -13.55 4.92
CA GLU A 162 -1.30 -14.33 4.51
C GLU A 162 -0.26 -14.51 5.61
N LEU A 163 -0.30 -13.63 6.62
CA LEU A 163 0.52 -13.74 7.84
C LEU A 163 -0.33 -14.01 9.08
N SER A 164 -1.61 -13.63 9.05
CA SER A 164 -2.57 -13.87 10.12
C SER A 164 -3.70 -14.77 9.59
N PRO A 165 -4.10 -15.82 10.33
CA PRO A 165 -5.10 -16.78 9.84
C PRO A 165 -6.46 -16.15 9.56
N SER A 166 -6.81 -15.06 10.26
CA SER A 166 -8.01 -14.28 9.98
C SER A 166 -7.77 -12.79 10.26
N ILE A 167 -8.35 -11.94 9.41
CA ILE A 167 -8.43 -10.50 9.59
C ILE A 167 -9.91 -10.17 9.61
N SER A 168 -10.46 -9.81 10.76
CA SER A 168 -11.88 -9.49 10.92
C SER A 168 -12.10 -8.18 11.65
N VAL A 169 -13.22 -7.53 11.30
CA VAL A 169 -13.70 -6.32 11.97
C VAL A 169 -15.18 -6.54 12.29
N THR A 170 -15.55 -6.28 13.54
CA THR A 170 -16.91 -6.44 14.04
C THR A 170 -17.43 -5.11 14.57
N ARG A 171 -18.67 -4.75 14.22
CA ARG A 171 -19.36 -3.57 14.75
C ARG A 171 -20.78 -3.90 15.17
#